data_AF-A0AAV3SMW9-F1
#
_entry.id   AF-A0AAV3SMW9-F1
#
_cell.length_a   1.000
_cell.length_b   1.000
_cell.length_c   1.000
_cell.angle_alpha   90.00
_cell.angle_beta   90.00
_cell.angle_gamma   90.00
#
_symmetry.space_group_name_H-M   'P 1'
#
loop_
_entity.id
_entity.type
_entity.pdbx_description
1 polymer ?
#
loop_
_entity_poly.entity_id
_entity_poly.type
_entity_poly.pdbx_seq_one_letter_code
_entity_poly.pdbx_strand_id
1 'polypeptide(L)'
;MVGTHPDSQAFTALANPYRRQLLFALYDANPQDDDYLDPLDLLVEGETTDDRAATRIELRHAHLPKLADMGFIEWERESGGLSKGPSWEEVVPLLQLIYEHRDELPDEWVSGLPMEA
;
A
#
# COMPACT_ATOMS: atom_id res chain seq x y z
N MET A 1 -7.07 18.16 -20.03
CA MET A 1 -7.10 17.29 -18.84
C MET A 1 -7.17 15.87 -19.35
N VAL A 2 -6.04 15.17 -19.41
CA VAL A 2 -6.05 13.74 -19.71
C VAL A 2 -6.72 13.09 -18.51
N GLY A 3 -7.88 12.48 -18.72
CA GLY A 3 -8.48 11.64 -17.70
C GLY A 3 -7.48 10.53 -17.40
N THR A 4 -6.89 10.56 -16.21
CA THR A 4 -6.13 9.43 -15.71
C THR A 4 -7.13 8.29 -15.61
N HIS A 5 -7.06 7.33 -16.52
CA HIS A 5 -7.91 6.15 -16.42
C HIS A 5 -7.68 5.53 -15.04
N PRO A 6 -8.75 5.18 -14.29
CA PRO A 6 -8.66 4.61 -12.94
C PRO A 6 -7.63 3.47 -12.86
N ASP A 7 -7.65 2.61 -13.87
CA ASP A 7 -6.77 1.46 -14.06
C ASP A 7 -5.29 1.86 -14.00
N SER A 8 -4.92 3.00 -14.61
CA SER A 8 -3.53 3.46 -14.66
C SER A 8 -3.00 3.84 -13.27
N GLN A 9 -3.85 4.36 -12.39
CA GLN A 9 -3.45 4.73 -11.03
C GLN A 9 -3.23 3.49 -10.17
N ALA A 10 -4.13 2.51 -10.23
CA ALA A 10 -4.01 1.25 -9.50
C ALA A 10 -2.73 0.49 -9.90
N PHE A 11 -2.47 0.34 -11.20
CA PHE A 11 -1.21 -0.25 -11.68
C PHE A 11 0.02 0.57 -11.25
N THR A 12 -0.06 1.91 -11.32
CA THR A 12 1.04 2.78 -10.87
C THR A 12 1.31 2.64 -9.37
N ALA A 13 0.29 2.44 -8.54
CA ALA A 13 0.44 2.23 -7.11
C ALA A 13 1.12 0.89 -6.82
N LEU A 14 0.62 -0.20 -7.40
CA LEU A 14 1.09 -1.57 -7.14
C LEU A 14 2.45 -1.89 -7.76
N ALA A 15 2.89 -1.14 -8.78
CA ALA A 15 4.19 -1.32 -9.41
C ALA A 15 5.39 -1.02 -8.46
N ASN A 16 5.17 -0.29 -7.38
CA ASN A 16 6.23 0.00 -6.39
C ASN A 16 6.06 -0.89 -5.15
N PRO A 17 7.13 -1.56 -4.67
CA PRO A 17 7.02 -2.54 -3.59
C PRO A 17 6.48 -1.93 -2.29
N TYR A 18 7.00 -0.79 -1.83
CA TYR A 18 6.51 -0.15 -0.60
C TYR A 18 5.02 0.22 -0.67
N ARG A 19 4.58 0.80 -1.79
CA ARG A 19 3.16 1.13 -1.98
C ARG A 19 2.29 -0.11 -2.07
N ARG A 20 2.78 -1.17 -2.71
CA ARG A 20 2.09 -2.46 -2.78
C ARG A 20 1.92 -3.07 -1.38
N GLN A 21 3.00 -3.17 -0.60
CA GLN A 21 2.95 -3.69 0.77
C GLN A 21 1.93 -2.95 1.63
N LEU A 22 1.96 -1.61 1.62
CA LEU A 22 1.00 -0.79 2.38
C LEU A 22 -0.46 -1.07 1.99
N LEU A 23 -0.75 -1.16 0.69
CA LEU A 23 -2.11 -1.41 0.22
C LEU A 23 -2.58 -2.83 0.58
N PHE A 24 -1.72 -3.84 0.49
CA PHE A 24 -2.09 -5.19 0.91
C PHE A 24 -2.24 -5.32 2.43
N ALA A 25 -1.38 -4.66 3.20
CA ALA A 25 -1.51 -4.66 4.65
C ALA A 25 -2.81 -3.97 5.10
N LEU A 26 -3.22 -2.88 4.44
CA LEU A 26 -4.53 -2.25 4.66
C LEU A 26 -5.71 -3.14 4.21
N TYR A 27 -5.53 -3.89 3.13
CA TYR A 27 -6.54 -4.83 2.63
C TYR A 27 -6.76 -6.00 3.61
N ASP A 28 -5.67 -6.57 4.12
CA ASP A 28 -5.66 -7.72 5.03
C ASP A 28 -6.09 -7.36 6.45
N ALA A 29 -5.51 -6.30 7.03
CA ALA A 29 -5.86 -5.82 8.36
C ALA A 29 -7.33 -5.37 8.46
N ASN A 30 -7.93 -5.03 7.30
CA ASN A 30 -9.30 -4.56 7.15
C ASN A 30 -9.75 -3.60 8.27
N PRO A 31 -8.96 -2.54 8.58
CA PRO A 31 -9.31 -1.58 9.62
C PRO A 31 -10.65 -0.94 9.28
N GLN A 32 -11.47 -0.70 10.32
CA GLN A 32 -12.64 0.14 10.18
C GLN A 32 -12.21 1.61 10.07
N ASP A 33 -13.10 2.50 9.64
CA ASP A 33 -12.75 3.91 9.36
C ASP A 33 -12.14 4.67 10.57
N ASP A 34 -12.38 4.21 11.79
CA ASP A 34 -11.82 4.79 13.03
C ASP A 34 -10.49 4.13 13.48
N ASP A 35 -10.06 3.06 12.82
CA ASP A 35 -8.83 2.32 13.15
C ASP A 35 -7.66 2.83 12.29
N TYR A 36 -6.53 3.12 12.95
CA TYR A 36 -5.31 3.59 12.29
C TYR A 36 -4.18 2.58 12.44
N LEU A 37 -3.45 2.36 11.35
CA LEU A 37 -2.23 1.55 11.34
C LEU A 37 -1.00 2.45 11.23
N ASP A 38 0.13 2.06 11.84
CA ASP A 38 1.43 2.71 11.60
C ASP A 38 2.04 2.16 10.29
N PRO A 39 2.30 3.00 9.28
CA PRO A 39 2.90 2.58 8.02
C PRO A 39 4.20 1.80 8.15
N LEU A 40 4.99 2.02 9.21
CA LEU A 40 6.24 1.31 9.42
C LEU A 40 6.04 -0.12 9.91
N ASP A 41 4.96 -0.37 10.66
CA ASP A 41 4.61 -1.71 11.17
C ASP A 41 4.04 -2.60 10.06
N LEU A 42 3.59 -2.00 8.95
CA LEU A 42 3.02 -2.69 7.80
C LEU A 42 4.08 -3.16 6.78
N LEU A 43 5.34 -2.74 6.91
CA LEU A 43 6.39 -3.16 6.00
C LEU A 43 7.06 -4.45 6.46
N VAL A 44 7.31 -5.37 5.52
CA VAL A 44 8.00 -6.64 5.81
C VAL A 44 9.48 -6.38 6.09
N GLU A 45 9.98 -6.88 7.23
CA GLU A 45 11.39 -6.77 7.61
C GLU A 45 12.27 -7.55 6.61
N GLY A 46 13.24 -6.88 5.99
CA GLY A 46 14.16 -7.46 4.98
C GLY A 46 13.98 -6.93 3.55
N GLU A 47 12.86 -6.26 3.25
CA GLU A 47 12.66 -5.51 1.98
C GLU A 47 12.91 -4.01 2.12
N THR A 48 13.21 -3.55 3.34
CA THR A 48 13.62 -2.17 3.61
C THR A 48 15.13 -2.04 3.48
N THR A 49 15.62 -0.85 3.11
CA THR A 49 17.05 -0.57 3.23
C THR A 49 17.48 -0.74 4.68
N ASP A 50 18.72 -1.20 4.92
CA ASP A 50 19.31 -1.38 6.27
C ASP A 50 19.22 -0.09 7.13
N ASP A 51 18.99 1.05 6.49
CA ASP A 51 18.65 2.33 7.11
C ASP A 51 17.13 2.53 7.26
N ARG A 52 16.60 2.17 8.43
CA ARG A 52 15.19 2.45 8.81
C ARG A 52 14.86 3.95 8.79
N ALA A 53 15.82 4.85 9.01
CA ALA A 53 15.58 6.29 8.99
C ALA A 53 15.40 6.80 7.55
N ALA A 54 16.21 6.32 6.61
CA ALA A 54 16.04 6.60 5.17
C ALA A 54 14.68 6.08 4.67
N THR A 55 14.32 4.84 5.02
CA THR A 55 13.01 4.24 4.68
C THR A 55 11.85 5.08 5.19
N ARG A 56 11.92 5.57 6.43
CA ARG A 56 10.91 6.47 7.02
C ARG A 56 10.78 7.79 6.23
N ILE A 57 11.89 8.36 5.80
CA ILE A 57 11.89 9.59 5.00
C ILE A 57 11.21 9.33 3.65
N GLU A 58 11.58 8.25 2.94
CA GLU A 58 10.97 7.92 1.64
C GLU A 58 9.47 7.62 1.76
N LEU A 59 9.03 6.88 2.78
CA LEU A 59 7.61 6.67 3.04
C LEU A 59 6.87 7.98 3.23
N ARG A 60 7.37 8.84 4.11
CA ARG A 60 6.72 10.10 4.50
C ARG A 60 6.68 11.12 3.37
N HIS A 61 7.70 11.14 2.52
CA HIS A 61 7.89 12.19 1.52
C HIS A 61 7.61 11.76 0.08
N ALA A 62 7.60 10.45 -0.22
CA ALA A 62 7.38 9.94 -1.57
C ALA A 62 6.20 8.98 -1.69
N HIS A 63 6.05 8.00 -0.79
CA HIS A 63 5.06 6.94 -0.96
C HIS A 63 3.68 7.30 -0.42
N LEU A 64 3.60 7.73 0.84
CA LEU A 64 2.33 8.09 1.48
C LEU A 64 1.65 9.29 0.80
N PRO A 65 2.35 10.40 0.49
CA PRO A 65 1.74 11.50 -0.26
C PRO A 65 1.18 11.05 -1.60
N LYS A 66 1.90 10.18 -2.32
CA LYS A 66 1.49 9.74 -3.65
C LYS A 66 0.27 8.82 -3.62
N LEU A 67 0.14 7.95 -2.61
CA LEU A 67 -1.05 7.12 -2.42
C LEU A 67 -2.25 7.96 -1.97
N ALA A 68 -2.04 8.98 -1.14
CA ALA A 68 -3.07 9.92 -0.74
C ALA A 68 -3.55 10.78 -1.91
N ASP A 69 -2.64 11.25 -2.78
CA ASP A 69 -2.97 11.98 -4.00
C ASP A 69 -3.79 11.13 -5.00
N MET A 70 -3.60 9.80 -4.99
CA MET A 70 -4.41 8.84 -5.74
C MET A 70 -5.76 8.54 -5.07
N GLY A 71 -5.97 8.99 -3.84
CA GLY A 71 -7.18 8.73 -3.05
C GLY A 71 -7.28 7.30 -2.50
N PHE A 72 -6.24 6.47 -2.59
CA PHE A 72 -6.28 5.09 -2.11
C PHE A 72 -6.12 4.98 -0.59
N ILE A 73 -5.45 5.94 0.03
CA ILE A 73 -5.28 5.99 1.48
C ILE A 73 -5.66 7.37 2.01
N GLU A 74 -6.02 7.41 3.27
CA GLU A 74 -5.90 8.61 4.08
C GLU A 74 -4.72 8.44 5.04
N TRP A 75 -3.94 9.50 5.20
CA TRP A 75 -2.75 9.49 6.03
C TRP A 75 -2.65 10.77 6.83
N GLU A 76 -2.70 10.63 8.15
CA GLU A 76 -2.56 11.76 9.06
C GLU A 76 -1.08 12.01 9.38
N ARG A 77 -0.58 13.19 9.01
CA ARG A 77 0.86 13.49 9.04
C ARG A 77 1.43 13.65 10.44
N GLU A 78 0.58 14.01 11.39
CA GLU A 78 0.95 14.26 12.78
C GLU A 78 0.88 13.00 13.64
N SER A 79 -0.23 12.25 13.55
CA SER A 79 -0.39 10.99 14.30
C SER A 79 0.29 9.80 13.63
N GLY A 80 0.58 9.90 12.33
CA GLY A 80 1.13 8.80 11.53
C GLY A 80 0.08 7.78 11.09
N GLY A 81 -1.18 7.95 11.47
CA GLY A 81 -2.24 6.99 11.22
C GLY A 81 -2.55 6.83 9.73
N LEU A 82 -2.71 5.58 9.32
CA LEU A 82 -3.07 5.18 7.96
C LEU A 82 -4.45 4.49 7.95
N SER A 83 -5.33 4.91 7.03
CA SER A 83 -6.65 4.33 6.79
C SER A 83 -6.97 4.27 5.29
N LYS A 84 -8.11 3.68 4.94
CA LYS A 84 -8.59 3.57 3.54
C LYS A 84 -9.04 4.94 3.04
N GLY A 85 -8.66 5.28 1.81
CA GLY A 85 -9.03 6.55 1.19
C GLY A 85 -10.35 6.49 0.41
N PRO A 86 -10.86 7.64 -0.07
CA PRO A 86 -12.14 7.74 -0.77
C PRO A 86 -12.21 6.97 -2.09
N SER A 87 -11.07 6.68 -2.72
CA SER A 87 -10.95 5.89 -3.95
C SER A 87 -10.50 4.44 -3.68
N TRP A 88 -10.58 3.95 -2.44
CA TRP A 88 -10.17 2.59 -2.07
C TRP A 88 -10.81 1.51 -2.95
N GLU A 89 -12.12 1.61 -3.20
CA GLU A 89 -12.88 0.67 -4.02
C GLU A 89 -12.35 0.53 -5.45
N GLU A 90 -11.58 1.50 -5.95
CA GLU A 90 -10.97 1.42 -7.29
C GLU A 90 -9.77 0.45 -7.33
N VAL A 91 -9.02 0.31 -6.23
CA VAL A 91 -7.84 -0.57 -6.15
C VAL A 91 -8.19 -1.97 -5.62
N VAL A 92 -9.30 -2.11 -4.89
CA VAL A 92 -9.77 -3.38 -4.29
C VAL A 92 -9.86 -4.54 -5.29
N PRO A 93 -10.46 -4.41 -6.50
CA PRO A 93 -10.59 -5.54 -7.42
C PRO A 93 -9.23 -6.12 -7.83
N LEU A 94 -8.21 -5.27 -7.96
CA LEU A 94 -6.87 -5.69 -8.34
C LEU A 94 -6.10 -6.29 -7.16
N LEU A 95 -6.28 -5.75 -5.95
CA LEU A 95 -5.75 -6.34 -4.72
C LEU A 95 -6.33 -7.75 -4.51
N GLN A 96 -7.64 -7.90 -4.63
CA GLN A 96 -8.33 -9.18 -4.51
C GLN A 96 -7.81 -10.19 -5.54
N LEU A 97 -7.71 -9.78 -6.82
CA LEU A 97 -7.20 -10.66 -7.88
C LEU A 97 -5.78 -11.17 -7.60
N ILE A 98 -4.87 -10.29 -7.17
CA ILE A 98 -3.49 -10.67 -6.86
C ILE A 98 -3.45 -11.55 -5.60
N TYR A 99 -4.25 -11.24 -4.58
CA TYR A 99 -4.31 -12.00 -3.34
C TYR A 99 -4.82 -13.43 -3.58
N GLU A 100 -5.92 -13.59 -4.31
CA GLU A 100 -6.55 -14.89 -4.62
C GLU A 100 -5.65 -15.79 -5.48
N HIS A 101 -4.83 -15.21 -6.35
CA HIS A 101 -3.96 -15.94 -7.27
C HIS A 101 -2.48 -15.93 -6.89
N ARG A 102 -2.12 -15.48 -5.69
CA ARG A 102 -0.72 -15.30 -5.27
C ARG A 102 0.14 -16.56 -5.42
N ASP A 103 -0.45 -17.74 -5.23
CA ASP A 103 0.25 -19.04 -5.33
C ASP A 103 0.55 -19.44 -6.78
N GLU A 104 -0.06 -18.77 -7.76
CA GLU A 104 0.19 -18.95 -9.20
C GLU A 104 1.13 -17.88 -9.77
N LEU A 105 1.46 -16.85 -8.99
CA LEU A 105 2.32 -15.75 -9.39
C LEU A 105 3.79 -16.04 -9.05
N PRO A 106 4.74 -15.48 -9.81
CA PRO A 106 6.15 -15.57 -9.46
C PRO A 106 6.43 -14.95 -8.08
N ASP A 107 7.27 -15.61 -7.28
CA ASP A 107 7.65 -15.16 -5.93
C ASP A 107 8.14 -13.70 -5.93
N GLU A 108 8.84 -13.27 -6.98
CA GLU A 108 9.35 -11.90 -7.09
C GLU A 108 8.25 -10.84 -7.25
N TRP A 109 7.03 -11.22 -7.64
CA TRP A 109 5.88 -10.30 -7.78
C TRP A 109 5.07 -10.20 -6.49
N VAL A 110 5.03 -11.28 -5.71
CA VAL A 110 4.32 -11.36 -4.42
C VAL A 110 5.23 -11.08 -3.21
N SER A 111 6.53 -10.86 -3.45
CA SER A 111 7.49 -10.38 -2.46
C SER A 111 6.94 -9.13 -1.75
N GLY A 112 6.80 -9.22 -0.42
CA GLY A 112 6.26 -8.20 0.48
C GLY A 112 4.78 -8.36 0.85
N LEU A 113 4.05 -9.33 0.29
CA LEU A 113 2.72 -9.66 0.79
C LEU A 113 2.80 -10.30 2.17
N PRO A 114 1.87 -10.02 3.09
CA PRO A 114 1.77 -10.78 4.32
C PRO A 114 1.57 -12.26 3.95
N MET A 115 2.51 -13.10 4.37
CA MET A 115 2.36 -14.55 4.31
C MET A 115 1.26 -14.92 5.31
N GLU A 116 0.30 -15.77 4.90
CA GLU A 116 -0.72 -16.29 5.81
C GLU A 116 -0.06 -16.85 7.08
N ALA A 117 -0.58 -16.42 8.24
CA ALA A 117 -0.20 -16.93 9.56
C ALA A 117 -0.89 -18.27 9.86
#